data_AF-A0A545AQM6-F1
#
_entry.id   AF-A0A545AQM6-F1
#
_cell.length_a   1.000
_cell.length_b   1.000
_cell.length_c   1.000
_cell.angle_alpha   90.00
_cell.angle_beta   90.00
_cell.angle_gamma   90.00
#
_symmetry.space_group_name_H-M   'P 1'
#
loop_
_entity.id
_entity.type
_entity.pdbx_description
1 polymer ?
#
loop_
_entity_poly.entity_id
_entity_poly.type
_entity_poly.pdbx_seq_one_letter_code
_entity_poly.pdbx_strand_id
1 'polypeptide(L)'
;MTAPLVAPAEAPSTFERPEQQKPWVTVVWDDPVNLMSYVTYVFQKLFGYDKPKATQLMLDVHHKGRAVVSSGTRERMEHDVARLHSHGLWATLQQD
;
A
#
# COMPACT_ATOMS: atom_id res chain seq x y z
N MET A 1 -25.00 62.36 18.74
CA MET A 1 -23.86 61.59 18.21
C MET A 1 -24.14 60.13 18.53
N THR A 2 -24.60 59.35 17.56
CA THR A 2 -25.00 57.96 17.78
C THR A 2 -24.25 57.10 16.77
N ALA A 3 -23.22 56.39 17.24
CA ALA A 3 -22.44 55.48 16.42
C ALA A 3 -23.27 54.20 16.15
N PRO A 4 -23.26 53.64 14.93
CA PRO A 4 -23.85 52.34 14.69
C PRO A 4 -22.94 51.23 15.20
N LEU A 5 -23.55 50.27 15.90
CA LEU A 5 -22.96 49.03 16.40
C LEU A 5 -22.67 48.10 15.21
N VAL A 6 -21.41 47.73 15.00
CA VAL A 6 -20.99 46.73 14.00
C VAL A 6 -21.28 45.34 14.54
N ALA A 7 -22.12 44.57 13.82
CA ALA A 7 -22.37 43.17 14.10
C ALA A 7 -21.18 42.29 13.65
N PRO A 8 -20.79 41.23 14.41
CA PRO A 8 -19.82 40.26 13.94
C PRO A 8 -20.55 39.15 13.17
N ALA A 9 -20.40 39.10 11.85
CA ALA A 9 -20.93 38.02 11.02
C ALA A 9 -19.81 37.07 10.58
N GLU A 10 -19.87 35.86 11.16
CA GLU A 10 -19.35 34.56 10.73
C GLU A 10 -17.91 34.45 10.18
N ALA A 11 -17.08 33.79 10.98
CA ALA A 11 -15.82 33.19 10.55
C ALA A 11 -16.09 32.14 9.44
N PRO A 12 -15.19 32.01 8.44
CA PRO A 12 -15.39 31.09 7.33
C PRO A 12 -15.40 29.65 7.83
N SER A 13 -16.52 28.96 7.58
CA SER A 13 -16.67 27.52 7.73
C SER A 13 -15.54 26.83 7.00
N THR A 14 -14.62 26.25 7.77
CA THR A 14 -13.53 25.45 7.22
C THR A 14 -14.16 24.23 6.59
N PHE A 15 -14.19 24.17 5.26
CA PHE A 15 -14.50 22.93 4.55
C PHE A 15 -13.42 21.91 4.94
N GLU A 16 -13.78 20.98 5.83
CA GLU A 16 -12.99 19.78 6.08
C GLU A 16 -12.86 19.05 4.74
N ARG A 17 -11.67 19.16 4.13
CA ARG A 17 -11.29 18.29 3.03
C ARG A 17 -11.34 16.88 3.60
N PRO A 18 -12.10 15.94 3.02
CA PRO A 18 -12.06 14.56 3.48
C PRO A 18 -10.59 14.12 3.47
N GLU A 19 -10.06 13.76 4.63
CA GLU A 19 -8.74 13.15 4.72
C GLU A 19 -8.75 11.97 3.74
N GLN A 20 -7.98 12.10 2.66
CA GLN A 20 -7.83 11.04 1.68
C GLN A 20 -7.24 9.86 2.43
N GLN A 21 -8.05 8.84 2.72
CA GLN A 21 -7.59 7.67 3.44
C GLN A 21 -6.43 7.07 2.67
N LYS A 22 -5.27 7.12 3.30
CA LYS A 22 -4.03 6.52 2.83
C LYS A 22 -4.27 5.06 2.44
N PRO A 23 -3.95 4.64 1.20
CA PRO A 23 -4.20 3.29 0.75
C PRO A 23 -3.37 2.29 1.56
N TRP A 24 -3.93 1.11 1.78
CA TRP A 24 -3.17 0.00 2.35
C TRP A 24 -2.31 -0.62 1.26
N VAL A 25 -1.13 -1.09 1.64
CA VAL A 25 -0.18 -1.75 0.76
C VAL A 25 0.23 -3.11 1.32
N THR A 26 0.43 -4.06 0.41
CA THR A 26 1.04 -5.36 0.71
C THR A 26 2.53 -5.30 0.42
N VAL A 27 3.35 -5.51 1.45
CA VAL A 27 4.80 -5.47 1.37
C VAL A 27 5.34 -6.90 1.48
N VAL A 28 6.19 -7.31 0.54
CA VAL A 28 6.94 -8.57 0.59
C VAL A 28 8.36 -8.29 1.04
N TRP A 29 8.89 -9.14 1.92
CA TRP A 29 10.22 -9.01 2.51
C TRP A 29 11.17 -10.06 1.94
N ASP A 30 12.46 -9.72 1.93
CA ASP A 30 13.51 -10.68 1.53
C ASP A 30 13.67 -11.76 2.59
N ASP A 31 13.86 -13.00 2.14
CA ASP A 31 14.06 -14.14 3.00
C ASP A 31 15.13 -15.09 2.42
N PRO A 32 15.89 -15.80 3.27
CA PRO A 32 16.97 -16.67 2.80
C PRO A 32 16.49 -18.03 2.29
N VAL A 33 15.19 -18.31 2.32
CA VAL A 33 14.61 -19.64 2.03
C VAL A 33 14.15 -19.73 0.57
N ASN A 34 13.51 -18.68 0.06
CA ASN A 34 12.88 -18.68 -1.25
C ASN A 34 13.86 -18.27 -2.35
N LEU A 35 13.84 -19.02 -3.46
CA LEU A 35 14.62 -18.67 -4.66
C LEU A 35 13.99 -17.49 -5.42
N MET A 36 14.81 -16.63 -6.02
CA MET A 36 14.38 -15.53 -6.90
C MET A 36 13.38 -15.96 -7.99
N SER A 37 13.63 -17.12 -8.61
CA SER A 37 12.77 -17.68 -9.64
C SER A 37 11.38 -18.05 -9.10
N TYR A 38 11.32 -18.55 -7.86
CA TYR A 38 10.08 -18.87 -7.18
C TYR A 38 9.30 -17.62 -6.79
N VAL A 39 9.97 -16.62 -6.18
CA VAL A 39 9.34 -15.32 -5.86
C VAL A 39 8.73 -14.68 -7.12
N THR A 40 9.48 -14.68 -8.23
CA THR A 40 9.01 -14.17 -9.53
C THR A 40 7.81 -14.94 -10.05
N TYR A 41 7.79 -16.27 -9.90
CA TYR A 41 6.65 -17.10 -10.28
C TYR A 41 5.40 -16.78 -9.44
N VAL A 42 5.55 -16.64 -8.12
CA VAL A 42 4.43 -16.32 -7.23
C VAL A 42 3.84 -14.95 -7.56
N PHE A 43 4.68 -13.96 -7.91
CA PHE A 43 4.19 -12.64 -8.33
C PHE A 43 3.37 -12.69 -9.61
N GLN A 44 3.82 -13.48 -10.60
CA GLN A 44 3.03 -13.71 -11.83
C GLN A 44 1.71 -14.41 -11.51
N LYS A 45 1.74 -15.46 -10.67
CA LYS A 45 0.57 -16.28 -10.35
C LYS A 45 -0.48 -15.54 -9.52
N LEU A 46 -0.07 -14.78 -8.51
CA LEU A 46 -1.00 -14.16 -7.57
C LEU A 46 -1.56 -12.82 -8.06
N PHE A 47 -0.71 -12.02 -8.72
CA PHE A 47 -1.04 -10.66 -9.15
C PHE A 47 -1.21 -10.51 -10.66
N GLY A 48 -0.94 -11.55 -11.44
CA GLY A 48 -1.07 -11.51 -12.90
C GLY A 48 -0.03 -10.59 -13.56
N TYR A 49 1.09 -10.31 -12.91
CA TYR A 49 2.16 -9.51 -13.51
C TYR A 49 2.87 -10.27 -14.61
N ASP A 50 3.25 -9.57 -15.68
CA ASP A 50 4.16 -10.14 -16.67
C ASP A 50 5.54 -10.39 -16.07
N LYS A 51 6.26 -11.36 -16.64
CA LYS A 51 7.62 -11.73 -16.23
C LYS A 51 8.56 -10.54 -15.96
N PRO A 52 8.68 -9.51 -16.81
CA PRO A 52 9.58 -8.38 -16.55
C PRO A 52 9.21 -7.61 -15.27
N LYS A 53 7.92 -7.33 -15.05
CA LYS A 53 7.45 -6.62 -13.85
C LYS A 53 7.64 -7.47 -12.59
N ALA A 54 7.31 -8.76 -12.67
CA ALA A 54 7.54 -9.69 -11.57
C ALA A 54 9.04 -9.81 -11.21
N THR A 55 9.90 -9.83 -12.23
CA THR A 55 11.36 -9.87 -12.04
C THR A 55 11.86 -8.58 -11.38
N GLN A 56 11.36 -7.42 -11.80
CA GLN A 56 11.73 -6.14 -11.19
C GLN A 56 11.32 -6.07 -9.71
N LEU A 57 10.09 -6.48 -9.37
CA LEU A 57 9.63 -6.51 -7.99
C LEU A 57 10.44 -7.49 -7.14
N MET A 58 10.77 -8.66 -7.70
CA MET A 58 11.64 -9.62 -7.02
C MET A 58 13.04 -9.05 -6.75
N LEU A 59 13.64 -8.37 -7.73
CA LEU A 59 14.94 -7.71 -7.55
C LEU A 59 14.87 -6.62 -6.48
N ASP A 60 13.75 -5.89 -6.40
CA ASP A 60 13.53 -4.92 -5.34
C ASP A 60 13.45 -5.58 -3.97
N VAL A 61 12.76 -6.73 -3.83
CA VAL A 61 12.80 -7.53 -2.60
C VAL A 61 14.25 -7.89 -2.27
N HIS A 62 14.98 -8.48 -3.21
CA HIS A 62 16.33 -8.98 -2.96
C HIS A 62 17.35 -7.88 -2.60
N HIS A 63 17.35 -6.76 -3.32
CA HIS A 63 18.34 -5.70 -3.12
C HIS A 63 17.96 -4.69 -2.05
N LYS A 64 16.66 -4.41 -1.88
CA LYS A 64 16.16 -3.40 -0.93
C LYS A 64 15.63 -4.01 0.36
N GLY A 65 15.60 -5.35 0.46
CA GLY A 65 15.02 -6.11 1.57
C GLY A 65 13.50 -6.14 1.58
N ARG A 66 12.83 -5.37 0.69
CA ARG A 66 11.36 -5.32 0.59
C ARG A 66 10.87 -4.74 -0.73
N ALA A 67 9.65 -5.09 -1.13
CA ALA A 67 8.93 -4.44 -2.21
C ALA A 67 7.41 -4.35 -1.94
N VAL A 68 6.78 -3.27 -2.40
CA VAL A 68 5.32 -3.16 -2.43
C VAL A 68 4.81 -3.90 -3.66
N VAL A 69 3.96 -4.90 -3.44
CA VAL A 69 3.45 -5.77 -4.53
C VAL A 69 2.01 -5.48 -4.92
N SER A 70 1.21 -4.86 -4.05
CA SER A 70 -0.20 -4.56 -4.26
C SER A 70 -0.61 -3.37 -3.38
N SER A 71 -1.60 -2.59 -3.81
CA SER A 71 -2.19 -1.48 -3.04
C SER A 71 -3.72 -1.44 -3.19
N GLY A 72 -4.43 -1.00 -2.16
CA GLY A 72 -5.89 -0.90 -2.19
C GLY A 72 -6.55 -0.80 -0.81
N THR A 73 -7.76 -1.36 -0.73
CA THR A 73 -8.49 -1.45 0.54
C THR A 73 -7.79 -2.42 1.49
N ARG A 74 -7.96 -2.19 2.80
CA ARG A 74 -7.39 -3.05 3.84
C ARG A 74 -7.71 -4.53 3.63
N GLU A 75 -8.98 -4.84 3.41
CA GLU A 75 -9.47 -6.22 3.22
C GLU A 75 -8.79 -6.92 2.03
N ARG A 76 -8.62 -6.21 0.90
CA ARG A 76 -7.94 -6.77 -0.28
C ARG A 76 -6.46 -7.04 0.02
N MET A 77 -5.80 -6.13 0.74
CA MET A 77 -4.40 -6.32 1.13
C MET A 77 -4.23 -7.46 2.13
N GLU A 78 -5.15 -7.62 3.08
CA GLU A 78 -5.12 -8.74 4.05
C GLU A 78 -5.26 -10.08 3.33
N HIS A 79 -6.14 -10.14 2.32
CA HIS A 79 -6.28 -11.30 1.46
C HIS A 79 -5.02 -11.59 0.63
N ASP A 80 -4.37 -10.57 0.07
CA ASP A 80 -3.12 -10.74 -0.68
C ASP A 80 -1.96 -11.22 0.23
N VAL A 81 -1.85 -10.69 1.46
CA VAL A 81 -0.89 -11.17 2.48
C VAL A 81 -1.13 -12.65 2.79
N ALA A 82 -2.38 -13.06 3.04
CA ALA A 82 -2.70 -14.45 3.34
C ALA A 82 -2.33 -15.40 2.18
N ARG A 83 -2.55 -14.98 0.93
CA ARG A 83 -2.15 -15.75 -0.26
C ARG A 83 -0.64 -15.88 -0.39
N LEU A 84 0.11 -14.82 -0.07
CA LEU A 84 1.58 -14.83 -0.06
C LEU A 84 2.14 -15.76 1.02
N HIS A 85 1.61 -15.69 2.24
CA HIS A 85 1.98 -16.60 3.33
C HIS A 85 1.68 -18.05 2.99
N SER A 86 0.55 -18.33 2.32
CA SER A 86 0.22 -19.67 1.84
C SER A 86 1.20 -20.20 0.78
N HIS A 87 1.93 -19.32 0.10
CA HIS A 87 3.01 -19.67 -0.83
C HIS A 87 4.39 -19.67 -0.16
N GLY A 88 4.47 -19.45 1.16
CA GLY A 88 5.72 -19.44 1.92
C GLY A 88 6.52 -18.15 1.83
N LEU A 89 5.94 -17.07 1.29
CA LEU A 89 6.59 -15.75 1.24
C LEU A 89 6.26 -14.93 2.48
N TRP A 90 7.24 -14.22 3.02
CA TRP A 90 6.99 -13.28 4.09
C TRP A 90 6.41 -11.98 3.56
N ALA A 91 5.18 -11.65 3.98
CA ALA A 91 4.51 -10.40 3.64
C ALA A 91 3.86 -9.73 4.85
N THR A 92 3.69 -8.41 4.81
CA THR A 92 3.02 -7.61 5.83
C THR A 92 2.09 -6.55 5.21
N LEU A 93 1.11 -6.12 5.99
CA LEU A 93 0.26 -4.98 5.67
C LEU A 93 0.90 -3.67 6.15
N GLN A 94 0.87 -2.61 5.35
CA GLN A 94 1.29 -1.27 5.77
C GLN A 94 0.30 -0.22 5.26
N GLN A 95 0.13 0.89 5.97
CA GLN A 95 -0.62 2.06 5.51
C GLN A 95 0.39 3.12 5.05
N ASP A 96 0.29 3.57 3.78
CA ASP A 96 1.25 4.51 3.16
C ASP A 96 0.84 5.98 3.31
#